data_AF-A0A6B2GDW4-F1
#
_entry.id   AF-A0A6B2GDW4-F1
#
_cell.length_a   1.000
_cell.length_b   1.000
_cell.length_c   1.000
_cell.angle_alpha   90.00
_cell.angle_beta   90.00
_cell.angle_gamma   90.00
#
_symmetry.space_group_name_H-M   'P 1'
#
loop_
_entity.id
_entity.type
_entity.pdbx_description
1 polymer ?
#
loop_
_entity_poly.entity_id
_entity_poly.type
_entity_poly.pdbx_seq_one_letter_code
_entity_poly.pdbx_strand_id
1 'polypeptide(L)'
;MNYSILIKSIFLLALLNACATYQKNHLQKPQIKTLASLDSVDYSFYLIGDAGESKTSNHVLAALKSKLDSASQNTSLLFLGDNIYPKGMPKENSKNRHDAENSINNQLAVTKNFKGKVIFIPGNHDWYRGLEGLKRESDYIEKNLKNNKVFFPSNACPIEQIKINSQISIILIDSQWYLENWDKNPKI
;
A
#
# COMPACT_ATOMS: atom_id res chain seq x y z
N MET A 1 63.79 2.10 -11.60
CA MET A 1 62.46 2.46 -12.11
C MET A 1 61.64 2.97 -10.92
N ASN A 2 61.16 4.22 -10.96
CA ASN A 2 60.61 4.87 -9.77
C ASN A 2 59.14 4.46 -9.56
N TYR A 3 58.91 3.37 -8.82
CA TYR A 3 57.59 2.74 -8.62
C TYR A 3 56.51 3.72 -8.13
N SER A 4 56.91 4.80 -7.44
CA SER A 4 56.00 5.88 -7.01
C SER A 4 55.33 6.60 -8.19
N ILE A 5 56.05 6.81 -9.29
CA ILE A 5 55.51 7.46 -10.49
C ILE A 5 54.53 6.51 -11.19
N LEU A 6 54.88 5.22 -11.28
CA LEU A 6 54.04 4.19 -11.90
C LEU A 6 52.70 4.03 -11.14
N ILE A 7 52.74 3.99 -9.81
CA ILE A 7 51.54 3.88 -8.96
C ILE A 7 50.64 5.12 -9.13
N LYS A 8 51.22 6.33 -9.17
CA LYS A 8 50.46 7.57 -9.41
C LYS A 8 49.82 7.58 -10.79
N SER A 9 50.53 7.11 -11.83
CA SER A 9 49.98 7.01 -13.18
C SER A 9 48.85 5.99 -13.28
N ILE A 10 48.97 4.83 -12.62
CA ILE A 10 47.90 3.81 -12.57
C ILE A 10 46.66 4.35 -11.84
N PHE A 11 46.85 5.04 -10.72
CA PHE A 11 45.75 5.62 -9.96
C PHE A 11 45.03 6.73 -10.75
N LEU A 12 45.78 7.56 -11.48
CA LEU A 12 45.21 8.60 -12.35
C LEU A 12 44.43 7.99 -13.52
N LEU A 13 44.92 6.91 -14.14
CA LEU A 13 44.18 6.19 -15.17
C LEU A 13 42.90 5.54 -14.64
N ALA A 14 42.91 5.02 -13.40
CA ALA A 14 41.72 4.43 -12.78
C ALA A 14 40.61 5.48 -12.55
N LEU A 15 40.98 6.71 -12.16
CA LEU A 15 40.03 7.82 -11.99
C LEU A 15 39.41 8.29 -13.32
N LEU A 16 40.16 8.22 -14.43
CA LEU A 16 39.65 8.60 -15.75
C LEU A 16 38.69 7.56 -16.36
N ASN A 17 38.69 6.31 -15.85
CA ASN A 17 37.75 5.26 -16.27
C ASN A 17 36.53 5.14 -15.33
N ALA A 18 36.44 5.96 -14.28
CA ALA A 18 35.30 5.98 -13.36
C ALA A 18 34.10 6.80 -13.89
N CYS A 19 33.87 6.76 -15.21
CA CYS A 19 32.62 7.25 -15.77
C CYS A 19 31.49 6.31 -15.36
N ALA A 20 30.86 6.59 -14.22
CA ALA A 20 29.55 6.06 -13.91
C ALA A 20 28.58 6.57 -15.00
N THR A 21 28.13 5.69 -15.88
CA THR A 21 27.06 5.98 -16.83
C THR A 21 25.79 6.26 -16.04
N TYR A 22 25.52 7.54 -15.76
CA TYR A 22 24.21 8.02 -15.31
C TYR A 22 23.25 8.01 -16.50
N GLN A 23 23.11 6.88 -17.17
CA GLN A 23 21.96 6.66 -18.03
C GLN A 23 20.84 6.27 -17.07
N LYS A 24 19.91 7.20 -16.84
CA LYS A 24 18.56 6.80 -16.46
C LYS A 24 18.16 5.77 -17.50
N ASN A 25 17.93 4.53 -17.07
CA ASN A 25 17.17 3.58 -17.84
C ASN A 25 15.78 4.19 -18.00
N HIS A 26 15.61 5.09 -18.96
CA HIS A 26 14.33 5.28 -19.60
C HIS A 26 14.05 3.90 -20.17
N LEU A 27 13.19 3.16 -19.48
CA LEU A 27 12.52 2.01 -20.03
C LEU A 27 12.16 2.44 -21.45
N GLN A 28 12.85 1.86 -22.46
CA GLN A 28 12.38 1.98 -23.83
C GLN A 28 10.90 1.67 -23.72
N LYS A 29 10.04 2.60 -24.13
CA LYS A 29 8.60 2.37 -24.13
C LYS A 29 8.45 0.98 -24.73
N PRO A 30 8.00 -0.03 -23.96
CA PRO A 30 7.90 -1.36 -24.52
C PRO A 30 7.13 -1.15 -25.82
N GLN A 31 7.67 -1.64 -26.94
CA GLN A 31 6.82 -1.86 -28.10
C GLN A 31 5.85 -2.92 -27.62
N ILE A 32 4.79 -2.47 -26.96
CA ILE A 32 3.60 -3.24 -26.68
C ILE A 32 3.12 -3.53 -28.10
N LYS A 33 3.48 -4.70 -28.63
CA LYS A 33 2.69 -5.35 -29.67
C LYS A 33 1.28 -5.15 -29.18
N THR A 34 0.50 -4.35 -29.92
CA THR A 34 -0.89 -4.11 -29.63
C THR A 34 -1.49 -5.48 -29.42
N LEU A 35 -1.70 -5.87 -28.16
CA LEU A 35 -2.39 -7.10 -27.83
C LEU A 35 -3.68 -6.98 -28.63
N ALA A 36 -3.95 -7.98 -29.47
CA ALA A 36 -5.20 -8.10 -30.20
C ALA A 36 -6.32 -7.60 -29.29
N SER A 37 -7.16 -6.68 -29.81
CA SER A 37 -8.13 -5.89 -29.03
C SER A 37 -8.51 -6.66 -27.77
N LEU A 38 -7.98 -6.24 -26.61
CA LEU A 38 -8.36 -6.90 -25.38
C LEU A 38 -9.87 -6.87 -25.38
N ASP A 39 -10.49 -8.04 -25.31
CA ASP A 39 -11.91 -8.16 -25.03
C ASP A 39 -12.25 -7.22 -23.88
N SER A 40 -13.48 -6.71 -23.86
CA SER A 40 -13.93 -5.77 -22.83
C SER A 40 -13.43 -6.20 -21.45
N VAL A 41 -12.75 -5.30 -20.73
CA VAL A 41 -12.18 -5.60 -19.41
C VAL A 41 -13.28 -6.11 -18.47
N ASP A 42 -13.21 -7.39 -18.09
CA ASP A 42 -14.23 -8.03 -17.25
C ASP A 42 -14.22 -7.54 -15.80
N TYR A 43 -13.02 -7.29 -15.26
CA TYR A 43 -12.83 -6.86 -13.87
C TYR A 43 -11.55 -6.03 -13.71
N SER A 44 -11.62 -4.96 -12.91
CA SER A 44 -10.48 -4.08 -12.63
C SER A 44 -10.05 -4.11 -11.16
N PHE A 45 -8.75 -3.98 -10.91
CA PHE A 45 -8.20 -3.80 -9.57
C PHE A 45 -7.42 -2.48 -9.51
N TYR A 46 -7.72 -1.67 -8.49
CA TYR A 46 -6.89 -0.54 -8.08
C TYR A 46 -6.20 -0.89 -6.77
N LEU A 47 -4.89 -0.68 -6.72
CA LEU A 47 -4.04 -1.02 -5.60
C LEU A 47 -3.33 0.25 -5.13
N ILE A 48 -3.35 0.52 -3.83
CA ILE A 48 -2.63 1.65 -3.21
C ILE A 48 -2.12 1.22 -1.84
N GLY A 49 -0.88 1.55 -1.50
CA GLY A 49 -0.30 1.35 -0.16
C GLY A 49 0.28 2.67 0.36
N ASP A 50 0.78 2.66 1.60
CA ASP A 50 1.50 3.79 2.20
C ASP A 50 0.68 5.10 2.17
N ALA A 51 -0.64 4.97 2.34
CA ALA A 51 -1.59 6.07 2.21
C ALA A 51 -1.85 6.81 3.53
N GLY A 52 -1.10 6.48 4.60
CA GLY A 52 -1.37 6.94 5.96
C GLY A 52 -0.90 8.34 6.33
N GLU A 53 -0.36 9.13 5.40
CA GLU A 53 0.06 10.52 5.67
C GLU A 53 -1.14 11.46 5.65
N SER A 54 -1.42 12.14 6.78
CA SER A 54 -2.62 12.98 6.93
C SER A 54 -2.44 14.42 6.43
N LYS A 55 -1.19 14.93 6.36
CA LYS A 55 -0.93 16.37 6.21
C LYS A 55 -0.61 16.82 4.78
N THR A 56 -0.48 15.88 3.84
CA THR A 56 -0.08 16.22 2.47
C THR A 56 -1.28 16.15 1.51
N SER A 57 -1.37 17.15 0.63
CA SER A 57 -2.25 17.08 -0.53
C SER A 57 -1.79 15.90 -1.40
N ASN A 58 -2.52 14.79 -1.29
CA ASN A 58 -2.13 13.55 -1.93
C ASN A 58 -2.66 13.51 -3.36
N HIS A 59 -1.86 14.02 -4.30
CA HIS A 59 -2.13 13.98 -5.74
C HIS A 59 -2.38 12.54 -6.25
N VAL A 60 -1.84 11.52 -5.59
CA VAL A 60 -2.12 10.12 -5.90
C VAL A 60 -3.54 9.75 -5.52
N LEU A 61 -4.02 10.12 -4.32
CA LEU A 61 -5.43 9.91 -3.93
C LEU A 61 -6.39 10.68 -4.83
N ALA A 62 -6.04 11.90 -5.28
CA ALA A 62 -6.84 12.65 -6.23
C ALA A 62 -6.90 11.96 -7.61
N ALA A 63 -5.77 11.46 -8.11
CA ALA A 63 -5.72 10.70 -9.36
C ALA A 63 -6.52 9.39 -9.25
N LEU A 64 -6.39 8.70 -8.12
CA LEU A 64 -7.15 7.49 -7.81
C LEU A 64 -8.66 7.78 -7.82
N LYS A 65 -9.10 8.84 -7.13
CA LYS A 65 -10.50 9.26 -7.12
C LYS A 65 -11.04 9.48 -8.54
N SER A 66 -10.28 10.19 -9.39
CA SER A 66 -10.68 10.42 -10.78
C SER A 66 -10.87 9.11 -11.56
N LYS A 67 -10.05 8.10 -11.30
CA LYS A 67 -10.22 6.77 -11.91
C LYS A 67 -11.47 6.06 -11.37
N LEU A 68 -11.65 6.05 -10.05
CA LEU A 68 -12.76 5.39 -9.38
C LEU A 68 -14.13 6.00 -9.72
N ASP A 69 -14.20 7.30 -9.99
CA ASP A 69 -15.45 7.97 -10.40
C ASP A 69 -16.01 7.45 -11.73
N SER A 70 -15.12 6.98 -12.61
CA SER A 70 -15.48 6.37 -13.90
C SER A 70 -15.50 4.84 -13.88
N ALA A 71 -15.15 4.24 -12.75
CA ALA A 71 -15.02 2.79 -12.64
C ALA A 71 -16.38 2.10 -12.60
N SER A 72 -16.47 0.93 -13.24
CA SER A 72 -17.66 0.08 -13.17
C SER A 72 -17.75 -0.61 -11.80
N GLN A 73 -18.92 -1.20 -11.50
CA GLN A 73 -19.10 -2.03 -10.30
C GLN A 73 -18.19 -3.28 -10.26
N ASN A 74 -17.70 -3.73 -11.42
CA ASN A 74 -16.75 -4.84 -11.55
C ASN A 74 -15.32 -4.35 -11.28
N THR A 75 -15.15 -3.68 -10.16
CA THR A 75 -13.88 -3.10 -9.74
C THR A 75 -13.68 -3.35 -8.26
N SER A 76 -12.45 -3.64 -7.85
CA SER A 76 -12.03 -3.61 -6.44
C SER A 76 -10.95 -2.56 -6.23
N LEU A 77 -11.03 -1.82 -5.14
CA LEU A 77 -9.97 -0.99 -4.59
C LEU A 77 -9.37 -1.69 -3.37
N LEU A 78 -8.07 -1.91 -3.37
CA LEU A 78 -7.32 -2.48 -2.25
C LEU A 78 -6.36 -1.43 -1.70
N PHE A 79 -6.53 -1.11 -0.42
CA PHE A 79 -5.53 -0.44 0.42
C PHE A 79 -4.60 -1.51 1.01
N LEU A 80 -3.32 -1.44 0.68
CA LEU A 80 -2.32 -2.47 0.88
C LEU A 80 -1.54 -2.34 2.20
N GLY A 81 -2.07 -1.60 3.17
CA GLY A 81 -1.43 -1.37 4.46
C GLY A 81 -0.70 -0.05 4.57
N ASP A 82 -0.20 0.20 5.76
CA ASP A 82 0.32 1.48 6.22
C ASP A 82 -0.71 2.60 6.03
N ASN A 83 -1.91 2.30 6.52
CA ASN A 83 -3.08 3.17 6.42
C ASN A 83 -2.99 4.34 7.41
N ILE A 84 -2.18 4.24 8.47
CA ILE A 84 -2.02 5.28 9.48
C ILE A 84 -0.55 5.46 9.91
N TYR A 85 0.02 6.63 9.63
CA TYR A 85 1.33 7.03 10.17
C TYR A 85 1.22 7.91 11.43
N PRO A 86 2.26 7.88 12.30
CA PRO A 86 3.37 6.92 12.29
C PRO A 86 3.00 5.60 12.98
N LYS A 87 1.87 5.52 13.68
CA LYS A 87 1.62 4.47 14.68
C LYS A 87 0.13 4.16 14.83
N GLY A 88 -0.52 3.60 13.82
CA GLY A 88 -1.85 2.97 13.88
C GLY A 88 -2.97 3.78 14.58
N MET A 89 -4.15 3.17 14.73
CA MET A 89 -5.30 3.84 15.35
C MET A 89 -5.18 3.94 16.89
N PRO A 90 -5.04 5.15 17.49
CA PRO A 90 -4.97 5.32 18.94
C PRO A 90 -6.36 5.24 19.62
N LYS A 91 -6.37 5.25 20.96
CA LYS A 91 -7.60 5.43 21.76
C LYS A 91 -8.26 6.77 21.44
N GLU A 92 -9.58 6.85 21.58
CA GLU A 92 -10.37 8.04 21.22
C GLU A 92 -9.92 9.32 21.94
N ASN A 93 -9.51 9.20 23.20
CA ASN A 93 -9.02 10.33 24.00
C ASN A 93 -7.53 10.67 23.79
N SER A 94 -6.86 10.07 22.81
CA SER A 94 -5.45 10.33 22.54
C SER A 94 -5.25 11.63 21.75
N LYS A 95 -4.18 12.37 22.06
CA LYS A 95 -3.79 13.59 21.33
C LYS A 95 -3.63 13.37 19.81
N ASN A 96 -3.23 12.16 19.40
CA ASN A 96 -2.98 11.83 17.98
C ASN A 96 -4.20 11.21 17.29
N ARG A 97 -5.36 11.13 17.97
CA ARG A 97 -6.56 10.49 17.41
C ARG A 97 -7.06 11.21 16.17
N HIS A 98 -7.11 12.54 16.21
CA HIS A 98 -7.57 13.34 15.09
C HIS A 98 -6.72 13.13 13.84
N ASP A 99 -5.39 13.13 13.97
CA ASP A 99 -4.49 12.91 12.84
C ASP A 99 -4.66 11.50 12.24
N ALA A 100 -4.82 10.46 13.08
CA ALA A 100 -5.05 9.08 12.62
C ALA A 100 -6.39 8.92 11.89
N GLU A 101 -7.45 9.55 12.42
CA GLU A 101 -8.76 9.58 11.76
C GLU A 101 -8.69 10.34 10.43
N ASN A 102 -7.95 11.45 10.36
CA ASN A 102 -7.75 12.19 9.11
C ASN A 102 -7.02 11.34 8.06
N SER A 103 -6.02 10.55 8.43
CA SER A 103 -5.35 9.61 7.50
C SER A 103 -6.33 8.65 6.85
N ILE A 104 -7.21 8.03 7.65
CA ILE A 104 -8.24 7.13 7.14
C ILE A 104 -9.31 7.90 6.35
N ASN A 105 -9.76 9.06 6.84
CA ASN A 105 -10.81 9.84 6.16
C ASN A 105 -10.37 10.31 4.77
N ASN A 106 -9.10 10.64 4.57
CA ASN A 106 -8.55 10.94 3.24
C ASN A 106 -8.68 9.75 2.27
N GLN A 107 -8.46 8.54 2.77
CA GLN A 107 -8.62 7.30 1.99
C GLN A 107 -10.09 6.98 1.75
N LEU A 108 -10.96 7.11 2.76
CA LEU A 108 -12.40 6.91 2.60
C LEU A 108 -13.05 7.95 1.67
N ALA A 109 -12.51 9.16 1.61
CA ALA A 109 -12.98 10.19 0.68
C ALA A 109 -12.84 9.75 -0.78
N VAL A 110 -11.82 8.95 -1.12
CA VAL A 110 -11.66 8.46 -2.50
C VAL A 110 -12.69 7.40 -2.88
N THR A 111 -13.34 6.76 -1.90
CA THR A 111 -14.35 5.73 -2.14
C THR A 111 -15.76 6.32 -2.25
N LYS A 112 -15.93 7.62 -2.06
CA LYS A 112 -17.23 8.28 -2.18
C LYS A 112 -17.77 8.12 -3.61
N ASN A 113 -18.98 7.57 -3.73
CA ASN A 113 -19.67 7.21 -4.98
C ASN A 113 -19.04 6.05 -5.78
N PHE A 114 -17.96 5.45 -5.28
CA PHE A 114 -17.40 4.25 -5.88
C PHE A 114 -18.35 3.06 -5.63
N LYS A 115 -18.72 2.36 -6.70
CA LYS A 115 -19.71 1.25 -6.68
C LYS A 115 -19.07 -0.13 -6.55
N GLY A 116 -17.75 -0.21 -6.62
CA GLY A 116 -17.01 -1.45 -6.52
C GLY A 116 -16.77 -1.88 -5.07
N LYS A 117 -15.91 -2.89 -4.90
CA LYS A 117 -15.53 -3.42 -3.58
C LYS A 117 -14.36 -2.63 -3.02
N VAL A 118 -14.40 -2.32 -1.73
CA VAL A 118 -13.29 -1.69 -1.00
C VAL A 118 -12.73 -2.70 -0.02
N ILE A 119 -11.41 -2.86 -0.02
CA ILE A 119 -10.66 -3.82 0.79
C ILE A 119 -9.48 -3.06 1.41
N PHE A 120 -9.27 -3.25 2.70
CA PHE A 120 -8.12 -2.79 3.47
C PHE A 120 -7.39 -4.00 4.03
N ILE A 121 -6.07 -3.95 4.00
CA ILE A 121 -5.20 -4.82 4.81
C ILE A 121 -4.29 -3.95 5.67
N PRO A 122 -3.78 -4.45 6.81
CA PRO A 122 -2.81 -3.72 7.61
C PRO A 122 -1.39 -3.83 7.07
N GLY A 123 -0.61 -2.79 7.33
CA GLY A 123 0.86 -2.79 7.27
C GLY A 123 1.48 -2.77 8.66
N ASN A 124 2.81 -2.70 8.74
CA ASN A 124 3.51 -2.69 10.02
C ASN A 124 3.19 -1.42 10.84
N HIS A 125 2.95 -0.27 10.20
CA HIS A 125 2.63 0.95 10.94
C HIS A 125 1.27 0.90 11.63
N ASP A 126 0.32 0.16 11.06
CA ASP A 126 -1.02 -0.07 11.61
C ASP A 126 -0.93 -0.94 12.88
N TRP A 127 -0.02 -1.91 12.86
CA TRP A 127 0.27 -2.85 13.95
C TRP A 127 0.97 -2.26 15.17
N TYR A 128 1.61 -1.10 15.08
CA TYR A 128 2.46 -0.61 16.17
C TYR A 128 1.70 -0.30 17.48
N ARG A 129 0.36 -0.35 17.48
CA ARG A 129 -0.48 -0.29 18.69
C ARG A 129 -1.03 -1.66 19.13
N GLY A 130 -0.47 -2.74 18.59
CA GLY A 130 -0.91 -4.11 18.78
C GLY A 130 -2.31 -4.38 18.25
N LEU A 131 -2.83 -5.56 18.58
CA LEU A 131 -4.16 -6.03 18.18
C LEU A 131 -5.30 -5.08 18.58
N GLU A 132 -5.17 -4.37 19.70
CA GLU A 132 -6.19 -3.37 20.09
C GLU A 132 -6.18 -2.15 19.16
N GLY A 133 -5.01 -1.74 18.68
CA GLY A 133 -4.89 -0.67 17.69
C GLY A 133 -5.49 -1.09 16.36
N LEU A 134 -5.10 -2.28 15.90
CA LEU A 134 -5.60 -2.88 14.67
C LEU A 134 -7.13 -3.04 14.70
N LYS A 135 -7.68 -3.53 15.82
CA LYS A 135 -9.12 -3.64 16.01
C LYS A 135 -9.80 -2.26 15.93
N ARG A 136 -9.25 -1.22 16.57
CA ARG A 136 -9.82 0.13 16.50
C ARG A 136 -9.81 0.69 15.06
N GLU A 137 -8.79 0.38 14.28
CA GLU A 137 -8.71 0.76 12.88
C GLU A 137 -9.79 0.07 12.04
N SER A 138 -9.89 -1.27 12.16
CA SER A 138 -10.95 -2.08 11.53
C SER A 138 -12.34 -1.53 11.88
N ASP A 139 -12.62 -1.36 13.18
CA ASP A 139 -13.90 -0.83 13.67
C ASP A 139 -14.20 0.57 13.09
N TYR A 140 -13.19 1.43 12.97
CA TYR A 140 -13.36 2.78 12.42
C TYR A 140 -13.69 2.76 10.93
N ILE A 141 -12.95 1.97 10.14
CA ILE A 141 -13.15 1.83 8.69
C ILE A 141 -14.53 1.23 8.41
N GLU A 142 -14.86 0.11 9.06
CA GLU A 142 -16.13 -0.60 8.88
C GLU A 142 -17.33 0.28 9.22
N LYS A 143 -17.25 1.04 10.32
CA LYS A 143 -18.30 1.97 10.74
C LYS A 143 -18.53 3.08 9.72
N ASN A 144 -17.47 3.69 9.19
CA ASN A 144 -17.58 4.79 8.23
C ASN A 144 -18.08 4.30 6.86
N LEU A 145 -17.69 3.10 6.44
CA LEU A 145 -18.18 2.47 5.20
C LEU A 145 -19.55 1.79 5.37
N LYS A 146 -20.05 1.66 6.60
CA LYS A 146 -21.26 0.89 6.96
C LYS A 146 -21.22 -0.54 6.39
N ASN A 147 -20.04 -1.15 6.43
CA ASN A 147 -19.78 -2.47 5.87
C ASN A 147 -18.71 -3.16 6.73
N ASN A 148 -19.07 -4.30 7.32
CA ASN A 148 -18.18 -5.10 8.18
C ASN A 148 -17.29 -6.10 7.41
N LYS A 149 -17.24 -6.00 6.08
CA LYS A 149 -16.44 -6.87 5.20
C LYS A 149 -15.53 -6.05 4.29
N VAL A 150 -14.73 -5.19 4.91
CA VAL A 150 -13.82 -4.27 4.23
C VAL A 150 -12.41 -4.31 4.78
N PHE A 151 -12.19 -4.80 6.00
CA PHE A 151 -10.86 -4.90 6.60
C PHE A 151 -10.50 -6.37 6.77
N PHE A 152 -9.33 -6.75 6.27
CA PHE A 152 -8.89 -8.13 6.15
C PHE A 152 -7.40 -8.28 6.46
N PRO A 153 -6.92 -9.45 6.87
CA PRO A 153 -7.72 -10.58 7.34
C PRO A 153 -8.54 -10.20 8.59
N SER A 154 -9.75 -10.76 8.67
CA SER A 154 -10.68 -10.49 9.77
C SER A 154 -10.16 -11.10 11.08
N ASN A 155 -10.54 -10.50 12.22
CA ASN A 155 -10.24 -11.04 13.56
C ASN A 155 -8.73 -11.25 13.83
N ALA A 156 -7.86 -10.45 13.23
CA ALA A 156 -6.40 -10.58 13.35
C ALA A 156 -5.88 -11.96 12.92
N CYS A 157 -6.55 -12.60 11.97
CA CYS A 157 -6.04 -13.80 11.32
C CYS A 157 -4.77 -13.48 10.49
N PRO A 158 -3.84 -14.43 10.31
CA PRO A 158 -2.66 -14.22 9.46
C PRO A 158 -2.98 -14.18 7.97
N ILE A 159 -4.05 -14.85 7.56
CA ILE A 159 -4.38 -15.09 6.16
C ILE A 159 -5.88 -15.27 6.01
N GLU A 160 -6.43 -14.72 4.94
CA GLU A 160 -7.83 -14.92 4.57
C GLU A 160 -7.99 -14.96 3.06
N GLN A 161 -8.79 -15.92 2.57
CA GLN A 161 -9.20 -15.96 1.18
C GLN A 161 -10.58 -15.34 1.04
N ILE A 162 -10.72 -14.36 0.14
CA ILE A 162 -12.00 -13.76 -0.23
C ILE A 162 -12.35 -14.05 -1.68
N LYS A 163 -13.62 -14.33 -1.94
CA LYS A 163 -14.13 -14.52 -3.30
C LYS A 163 -14.58 -13.18 -3.90
N ILE A 164 -14.04 -12.81 -5.05
CA ILE A 164 -14.43 -11.60 -5.77
C ILE A 164 -15.62 -11.88 -6.68
N ASN A 165 -15.54 -12.92 -7.52
CA ASN A 165 -16.60 -13.42 -8.40
C ASN A 165 -16.40 -14.94 -8.66
N SER A 166 -17.06 -15.52 -9.67
CA SER A 166 -16.94 -16.95 -10.01
C SER A 166 -15.55 -17.36 -10.50
N GLN A 167 -14.75 -16.43 -11.01
CA GLN A 167 -13.45 -16.67 -11.63
C GLN A 167 -12.28 -16.15 -10.79
N ILE A 168 -12.53 -15.24 -9.84
CA ILE A 168 -11.49 -14.52 -9.11
C ILE A 168 -11.66 -14.69 -7.59
N SER A 169 -10.58 -15.11 -6.93
CA SER A 169 -10.40 -15.06 -5.48
C SER A 169 -9.10 -14.31 -5.16
N ILE A 170 -9.06 -13.67 -4.00
CA ILE A 170 -7.86 -13.01 -3.47
C ILE A 170 -7.46 -13.71 -2.18
N ILE A 171 -6.17 -13.95 -2.03
CA ILE A 171 -5.56 -14.38 -0.77
C ILE A 171 -4.89 -13.15 -0.17
N LEU A 172 -5.35 -12.75 1.01
CA LEU A 172 -4.88 -11.58 1.76
C LEU A 172 -4.03 -12.10 2.90
N ILE A 173 -2.82 -11.56 3.06
CA ILE A 173 -1.83 -12.01 4.04
C ILE A 173 -1.46 -10.81 4.90
N ASP A 174 -1.58 -10.95 6.22
CA ASP A 174 -1.01 -10.02 7.18
C ASP A 174 0.45 -10.41 7.40
N SER A 175 1.35 -9.71 6.72
CA SER A 175 2.79 -10.00 6.82
C SER A 175 3.34 -9.71 8.21
N GLN A 176 2.84 -8.68 8.89
CA GLN A 176 3.32 -8.29 10.20
C GLN A 176 2.96 -9.31 11.27
N TRP A 177 1.80 -9.98 11.15
CA TRP A 177 1.41 -11.08 12.03
C TRP A 177 2.50 -12.17 12.15
N TYR A 178 3.14 -12.54 11.03
CA TYR A 178 4.24 -13.53 11.02
C TYR A 178 5.56 -13.00 11.59
N LEU A 179 5.72 -11.68 11.61
CA LEU A 179 6.91 -11.00 12.14
C LEU A 179 6.76 -10.66 13.63
N GLU A 180 5.54 -10.68 14.17
CA GLU A 180 5.28 -10.45 15.58
C GLU A 180 5.89 -11.54 16.46
N ASN A 181 6.31 -11.14 17.66
CA ASN A 181 6.70 -12.11 18.68
C ASN A 181 5.44 -12.64 19.36
N TRP A 182 5.11 -13.91 19.13
CA TRP A 182 3.89 -14.53 19.64
C TRP A 182 3.91 -14.77 21.15
N ASP A 183 5.10 -14.93 21.75
CA ASP A 183 5.23 -15.00 23.22
C ASP A 183 4.80 -13.68 23.88
N LYS A 184 5.04 -12.55 23.20
CA LYS A 184 4.65 -11.22 23.66
C LYS A 184 3.22 -10.81 23.25
N ASN A 185 2.67 -11.49 22.25
CA ASN A 185 1.34 -11.23 21.72
C ASN A 185 0.51 -12.53 21.70
N PRO A 186 0.23 -13.17 22.86
CA PRO A 186 -0.41 -14.50 22.91
C PRO A 186 -1.89 -14.51 22.49
N LYS A 187 -2.44 -13.36 22.08
CA LYS A 187 -3.80 -13.21 21.55
C LYS A 187 -3.85 -13.27 20.02
N ILE A 188 -2.68 -13.36 19.39
CA ILE A 188 -2.46 -13.72 17.98
C ILE A 188 -2.84 -15.19 17.78
#